data_AF-A0A1H7LQ28-F1
#
_entry.id   AF-A0A1H7LQ28-F1
#
_cell.length_a   1.000
_cell.length_b   1.000
_cell.length_c   1.000
_cell.angle_alpha   90.00
_cell.angle_beta   90.00
_cell.angle_gamma   90.00
#
_symmetry.space_group_name_H-M   'P 1'
#
loop_
_entity.id
_entity.type
_entity.pdbx_description
1 polymer ?
#
loop_
_entity_poly.entity_id
_entity_poly.type
_entity_poly.pdbx_seq_one_letter_code
_entity_poly.pdbx_strand_id
1 'polypeptide(L)'
;MTPREFGERFFDFAATAFRVEARDAYAVSAEAEAMRRFLAGEPYGLEWLDGWLRAVAGAAAQGRAVRRVRVVSRPLGDYARFGLDVARHAVRAGEEIRYLPRERAAALGVPERDCWLFDDARLALLDFDGDGVLRAVEPVTDPALVASQRAANELAWREAVPAEAFARAVLPPAPSAPVEAGRARAGRVSGGGGSSGGPG
;
A
#
# COMPACT_ATOMS: atom_id res chain seq x y z
N MET A 1 21.98 -9.20 -8.91
CA MET A 1 21.88 -7.75 -9.24
C MET A 1 21.68 -6.99 -7.93
N THR A 2 22.22 -5.78 -7.81
CA THR A 2 22.01 -4.95 -6.61
C THR A 2 20.57 -4.38 -6.59
N PRO A 3 20.01 -4.06 -5.42
CA PRO A 3 18.70 -3.39 -5.34
C PRO A 3 18.62 -2.08 -6.13
N ARG A 4 19.73 -1.33 -6.20
CA ARG A 4 19.81 -0.07 -6.95
C ARG A 4 19.65 -0.29 -8.45
N GLU A 5 20.42 -1.22 -9.03
CA GLU A 5 20.35 -1.57 -10.46
C GLU A 5 18.97 -2.09 -10.85
N PHE A 6 18.31 -2.84 -9.94
CA PHE A 6 16.94 -3.28 -10.15
C PHE A 6 15.96 -2.10 -10.20
N GLY A 7 16.11 -1.14 -9.28
CA GLY A 7 15.26 0.04 -9.20
C GLY A 7 15.28 0.90 -10.47
N GLU A 8 16.44 1.02 -11.12
CA GLU A 8 16.61 1.82 -12.35
C GLU A 8 15.80 1.28 -13.54
N ARG A 9 15.50 -0.02 -13.57
CA ARG A 9 14.74 -0.68 -14.65
C ARG A 9 13.35 -1.14 -14.22
N PHE A 10 12.96 -0.80 -13.01
CA PHE A 10 11.79 -1.38 -12.36
C PHE A 10 10.49 -1.13 -13.14
N PHE A 11 10.31 0.09 -13.67
CA PHE A 11 9.12 0.48 -14.44
C PHE A 11 9.24 0.26 -15.96
N ASP A 12 10.30 -0.43 -16.40
CA ASP A 12 10.49 -0.87 -17.78
C ASP A 12 9.75 -2.20 -17.99
N PHE A 13 8.42 -2.13 -18.06
CA PHE A 13 7.53 -3.24 -18.38
C PHE A 13 6.41 -2.77 -19.31
N ALA A 14 5.94 -3.68 -20.17
CA ALA A 14 5.02 -3.38 -21.25
C ALA A 14 3.54 -3.45 -20.82
N ALA A 15 3.18 -4.41 -19.98
CA ALA A 15 1.80 -4.70 -19.61
C ALA A 15 1.62 -4.89 -18.10
N THR A 16 2.42 -5.74 -17.46
CA THR A 16 2.19 -6.14 -16.06
C THR A 16 3.47 -6.12 -15.22
N ALA A 17 3.35 -5.65 -13.99
CA ALA A 17 4.34 -5.86 -12.92
C ALA A 17 3.62 -6.49 -11.73
N PHE A 18 3.96 -7.72 -11.38
CA PHE A 18 3.32 -8.48 -10.32
C PHE A 18 4.27 -8.70 -9.15
N ARG A 19 3.87 -8.29 -7.95
CA ARG A 19 4.61 -8.47 -6.69
C ARG A 19 3.95 -9.50 -5.79
N VAL A 20 4.77 -10.39 -5.25
CA VAL A 20 4.45 -11.16 -4.04
C VAL A 20 5.28 -10.63 -2.89
N GLU A 21 4.60 -10.30 -1.79
CA GLU A 21 5.19 -10.01 -0.48
C GLU A 21 4.82 -11.15 0.46
N ALA A 22 5.79 -12.01 0.78
CA ALA A 22 5.54 -13.23 1.55
C ALA A 22 5.87 -13.10 3.04
N ARG A 23 6.58 -12.04 3.44
CA ARG A 23 7.08 -11.83 4.80
C ARG A 23 6.12 -11.00 5.63
N ASP A 24 6.12 -11.22 6.94
CA ASP A 24 5.29 -10.45 7.87
C ASP A 24 5.81 -9.03 8.12
N ALA A 25 7.11 -8.78 7.87
CA ALA A 25 7.72 -7.46 8.01
C ALA A 25 8.95 -7.29 7.11
N TYR A 26 9.22 -6.03 6.77
CA TYR A 26 10.39 -5.59 6.02
C TYR A 26 11.02 -4.40 6.73
N ALA A 27 12.34 -4.26 6.64
CA ALA A 27 13.08 -3.11 7.18
C ALA A 27 13.32 -2.09 6.07
N VAL A 28 12.33 -1.21 5.86
CA VAL A 28 12.43 -0.10 4.89
C VAL A 28 12.67 1.20 5.65
N SER A 29 13.90 1.72 5.59
CA SER A 29 14.29 2.93 6.34
C SER A 29 13.43 4.16 6.02
N ALA A 30 12.97 4.29 4.78
CA ALA A 30 12.16 5.41 4.33
C ALA A 30 10.76 5.47 4.98
N GLU A 31 10.20 4.32 5.41
CA GLU A 31 8.85 4.26 6.00
C GLU A 31 8.87 4.22 7.54
N ALA A 32 10.05 4.11 8.16
CA ALA A 32 10.20 3.89 9.60
C ALA A 32 9.52 4.96 10.47
N GLU A 33 9.65 6.24 10.11
CA GLU A 33 8.98 7.35 10.80
C GLU A 33 7.46 7.27 10.68
N ALA A 34 6.96 6.96 9.48
CA ALA A 34 5.53 6.84 9.23
C ALA A 34 4.92 5.65 9.99
N MET A 35 5.62 4.51 10.02
CA MET A 35 5.22 3.34 10.79
C MET A 35 5.19 3.66 12.29
N ARG A 36 6.21 4.34 12.83
CA ARG A 36 6.23 4.74 14.25
C ARG A 36 5.01 5.59 14.61
N ARG A 37 4.70 6.60 13.81
CA ARG A 37 3.53 7.49 14.01
C ARG A 37 2.22 6.73 13.92
N PHE A 38 2.06 5.85 12.92
CA PHE A 38 0.89 4.99 12.79
C PHE A 38 0.65 4.15 14.05
N LEU A 39 1.69 3.53 14.61
CA LEU A 39 1.58 2.74 15.83
C LEU A 39 1.25 3.58 17.07
N ALA A 40 1.65 4.86 17.09
CA ALA A 40 1.26 5.82 18.11
C ALA A 40 -0.15 6.42 17.91
N GLY A 41 -0.84 6.09 16.81
CA GLY A 41 -2.12 6.72 16.44
C GLY A 41 -1.99 8.17 15.96
N GLU A 42 -0.80 8.57 15.55
CA GLU A 42 -0.48 9.91 15.09
C GLU A 42 -0.61 10.04 13.56
N PRO A 43 -0.97 11.22 13.03
CA PRO A 43 -0.90 11.49 11.61
C PRO A 43 0.53 11.35 11.06
N TYR A 44 0.67 10.71 9.90
CA TYR A 44 1.92 10.58 9.17
C TYR A 44 1.80 11.08 7.73
N GLY A 45 2.90 11.58 7.18
CA GLY A 45 2.98 12.03 5.79
C GLY A 45 3.31 10.90 4.81
N LEU A 46 3.09 11.15 3.52
CA LEU A 46 3.27 10.17 2.44
C LEU A 46 4.47 10.48 1.54
N GLU A 47 5.32 11.42 1.94
CA GLU A 47 6.45 11.92 1.14
C GLU A 47 7.41 10.79 0.74
N TRP A 48 7.56 9.79 1.62
CA TRP A 48 8.36 8.59 1.38
C TRP A 48 7.76 7.64 0.32
N LEU A 49 6.45 7.76 0.04
CA LEU A 49 5.71 6.94 -0.93
C LEU A 49 5.44 7.69 -2.24
N ASP A 50 5.60 9.01 -2.28
CA ASP A 50 5.25 9.86 -3.45
C ASP A 50 5.92 9.43 -4.76
N GLY A 51 7.16 8.95 -4.70
CA GLY A 51 7.85 8.41 -5.88
C GLY A 51 7.14 7.17 -6.43
N TRP A 52 6.75 6.25 -5.54
CA TRP A 52 5.99 5.05 -5.90
C TRP A 52 4.61 5.41 -6.45
N LEU A 53 3.86 6.28 -5.77
CA LEU A 53 2.51 6.68 -6.19
C LEU A 53 2.53 7.32 -7.59
N ARG A 54 3.48 8.19 -7.86
CA ARG A 54 3.64 8.81 -9.19
C ARG A 54 3.95 7.78 -10.27
N ALA A 55 4.82 6.83 -9.98
CA ALA A 55 5.20 5.81 -10.96
C ALA A 55 4.04 4.83 -11.25
N VAL A 56 3.30 4.41 -10.22
CA VAL A 56 2.07 3.62 -10.38
C VAL A 56 1.03 4.38 -11.20
N ALA A 57 0.76 5.64 -10.87
CA ALA A 57 -0.20 6.46 -11.61
C ALA A 57 0.21 6.64 -13.08
N GLY A 58 1.51 6.84 -13.35
CA GLY A 58 2.04 6.91 -14.71
C GLY A 58 1.89 5.60 -15.48
N ALA A 59 2.11 4.45 -14.84
CA ALA A 59 1.88 3.14 -15.45
C ALA A 59 0.38 2.91 -15.76
N ALA A 60 -0.51 3.22 -14.81
CA ALA A 60 -1.94 3.08 -14.97
C ALA A 60 -2.49 3.97 -16.10
N ALA A 61 -2.02 5.21 -16.21
CA ALA A 61 -2.38 6.12 -17.31
C ALA A 61 -2.00 5.60 -18.70
N GLN A 62 -1.05 4.67 -18.78
CA GLN A 62 -0.61 4.01 -20.00
C GLN A 62 -1.28 2.65 -20.22
N GLY A 63 -2.29 2.29 -19.41
CA GLY A 63 -2.98 1.00 -19.48
C GLY A 63 -2.17 -0.18 -18.94
N ARG A 64 -1.06 0.09 -18.22
CA ARG A 64 -0.22 -0.94 -17.59
C ARG A 64 -0.68 -1.21 -16.16
N ALA A 65 -0.58 -2.47 -15.72
CA ALA A 65 -1.05 -2.90 -14.40
C ALA A 65 0.11 -3.18 -13.44
N VAL A 66 0.05 -2.60 -12.25
CA VAL A 66 0.88 -3.00 -11.10
C VAL A 66 0.01 -3.76 -10.14
N ARG A 67 0.35 -5.03 -9.88
CA ARG A 67 -0.39 -5.95 -9.02
C ARG A 67 0.45 -6.37 -7.84
N ARG A 68 -0.16 -6.47 -6.66
CA ARG A 68 0.51 -6.94 -5.44
C ARG A 68 -0.37 -7.92 -4.67
N VAL A 69 0.21 -9.06 -4.31
CA VAL A 69 -0.34 -9.97 -3.30
C VAL A 69 0.53 -9.91 -2.06
N ARG A 70 -0.10 -9.62 -0.92
CA ARG A 70 0.51 -9.70 0.41
C ARG A 70 0.05 -10.96 1.11
N VAL A 71 0.98 -11.86 1.41
CA VAL A 71 0.73 -13.01 2.28
C VAL A 71 0.90 -12.55 3.72
N VAL A 72 -0.14 -12.73 4.54
CA VAL A 72 -0.17 -12.19 5.91
C VAL A 72 -0.52 -13.25 6.94
N SER A 73 0.21 -13.27 8.04
CA SER A 73 -0.14 -14.06 9.23
C SER A 73 -1.36 -13.49 9.95
N ARG A 74 -2.08 -14.35 10.68
CA ARG A 74 -3.21 -13.98 11.54
C ARG A 74 -2.94 -14.39 12.99
N PRO A 75 -3.20 -13.52 13.99
CA PRO A 75 -3.64 -12.11 13.87
C PRO A 75 -2.60 -11.24 13.14
N LEU A 76 -3.05 -10.13 12.55
CA LEU A 76 -2.16 -9.25 11.77
C LEU A 76 -1.12 -8.60 12.70
N GLY A 77 0.16 -8.74 12.33
CA GLY A 77 1.24 -7.98 12.93
C GLY A 77 1.18 -6.49 12.56
N ASP A 78 1.95 -5.69 13.28
CA ASP A 78 2.03 -4.22 13.17
C ASP A 78 2.31 -3.76 11.74
N TYR A 79 3.31 -4.39 11.09
CA TYR A 79 3.67 -4.07 9.72
C TYR A 79 2.53 -4.37 8.74
N ALA A 80 1.85 -5.50 8.88
CA ALA A 80 0.72 -5.85 8.01
C ALA A 80 -0.46 -4.88 8.19
N ARG A 81 -0.73 -4.43 9.42
CA ARG A 81 -1.73 -3.39 9.72
C ARG A 81 -1.36 -2.05 9.10
N PHE A 82 -0.10 -1.62 9.24
CA PHE A 82 0.42 -0.40 8.61
C PHE A 82 0.35 -0.49 7.09
N GLY A 83 0.81 -1.61 6.51
CA GLY A 83 0.75 -1.85 5.08
C GLY A 83 -0.68 -1.78 4.53
N LEU A 84 -1.67 -2.30 5.28
CA LEU A 84 -3.09 -2.22 4.91
C LEU A 84 -3.63 -0.79 4.96
N ASP A 85 -3.21 0.01 5.94
CA ASP A 85 -3.52 1.44 6.02
C ASP A 85 -2.93 2.20 4.82
N VAL A 86 -1.66 1.94 4.49
CA VAL A 86 -0.95 2.55 3.36
C VAL A 86 -1.52 2.13 2.01
N ALA A 87 -1.98 0.88 1.88
CA ALA A 87 -2.44 0.30 0.61
C ALA A 87 -3.55 1.13 -0.06
N ARG A 88 -4.40 1.82 0.72
CA ARG A 88 -5.45 2.69 0.16
C ARG A 88 -4.90 3.81 -0.74
N HIS A 89 -3.71 4.31 -0.46
CA HIS A 89 -3.08 5.38 -1.23
C HIS A 89 -2.54 4.85 -2.57
N ALA A 90 -1.89 3.69 -2.54
CA ALA A 90 -1.43 3.01 -3.74
C ALA A 90 -2.60 2.55 -4.63
N VAL A 91 -3.68 2.03 -4.05
CA VAL A 91 -4.90 1.69 -4.79
C VAL A 91 -5.52 2.91 -5.47
N ARG A 92 -5.57 4.06 -4.80
CA ARG A 92 -6.01 5.32 -5.41
C ARG A 92 -5.12 5.78 -6.57
N ALA A 93 -3.83 5.46 -6.53
CA ALA A 93 -2.89 5.75 -7.61
C ALA A 93 -3.02 4.76 -8.79
N GLY A 94 -3.73 3.64 -8.64
CA GLY A 94 -3.96 2.65 -9.69
C GLY A 94 -3.30 1.29 -9.45
N GLU A 95 -2.68 1.05 -8.30
CA GLU A 95 -2.14 -0.27 -7.95
C GLU A 95 -3.28 -1.23 -7.56
N GLU A 96 -3.26 -2.46 -8.05
CA GLU A 96 -4.20 -3.49 -7.63
C GLU A 96 -3.57 -4.30 -6.47
N ILE A 97 -4.08 -4.15 -5.25
CA ILE A 97 -3.52 -4.82 -4.06
C ILE A 97 -4.52 -5.82 -3.48
N ARG A 98 -4.05 -7.04 -3.22
CA ARG A 98 -4.82 -8.11 -2.56
C ARG A 98 -4.03 -8.73 -1.40
N TYR A 99 -4.77 -9.27 -0.44
CA TYR A 99 -4.26 -9.92 0.77
C TYR A 99 -4.67 -11.38 0.80
N LEU A 100 -3.69 -12.25 1.03
CA LEU A 100 -3.86 -13.70 1.13
C LEU A 100 -3.47 -14.15 2.54
N PRO A 101 -4.37 -14.73 3.33
CA PRO A 101 -4.00 -15.30 4.63
C PRO A 101 -2.95 -16.40 4.45
N ARG A 102 -1.92 -16.43 5.30
CA ARG A 102 -0.78 -17.35 5.20
C ARG A 102 -1.23 -18.81 5.23
N GLU A 103 -2.21 -19.14 6.06
CA GLU A 103 -2.80 -20.47 6.12
C GLU A 103 -3.41 -20.90 4.78
N ARG A 104 -4.01 -19.96 4.04
CA ARG A 104 -4.58 -20.21 2.71
C ARG A 104 -3.47 -20.32 1.67
N ALA A 105 -2.44 -19.47 1.73
CA ALA A 105 -1.27 -19.56 0.85
C ALA A 105 -0.59 -20.93 0.95
N ALA A 106 -0.37 -21.42 2.17
CA ALA A 106 0.20 -22.74 2.43
C ALA A 106 -0.68 -23.88 1.89
N ALA A 107 -1.99 -23.82 2.10
CA ALA A 107 -2.94 -24.82 1.58
C ALA A 107 -2.98 -24.88 0.04
N LEU A 108 -2.63 -23.77 -0.64
CA LEU A 108 -2.57 -23.65 -2.09
C LEU A 108 -1.18 -23.99 -2.67
N GLY A 109 -0.17 -24.22 -1.82
CA GLY A 109 1.21 -24.43 -2.25
C GLY A 109 1.85 -23.18 -2.87
N VAL A 110 1.38 -21.98 -2.51
CA VAL A 110 2.00 -20.72 -2.95
C VAL A 110 3.38 -20.61 -2.31
N PRO A 111 4.47 -20.41 -3.08
CA PRO A 111 5.80 -20.26 -2.50
C PRO A 111 5.88 -19.09 -1.51
N GLU A 112 6.47 -19.31 -0.34
CA GLU A 112 6.77 -18.26 0.64
C GLU A 112 8.04 -17.47 0.25
N ARG A 113 8.08 -16.96 -0.99
CA ARG A 113 9.21 -16.21 -1.50
C ARG A 113 8.75 -14.92 -2.16
N ASP A 114 9.40 -13.83 -1.79
CA ASP A 114 9.18 -12.53 -2.41
C ASP A 114 9.69 -12.53 -3.85
N CYS A 115 8.86 -12.04 -4.77
CA CYS A 115 9.25 -11.93 -6.16
C CYS A 115 8.58 -10.74 -6.86
N TRP A 116 9.25 -10.21 -7.87
CA TRP A 116 8.62 -9.48 -8.96
C TRP A 116 8.57 -10.34 -10.21
N LEU A 117 7.44 -10.31 -10.91
CA LEU A 117 7.27 -10.91 -12.24
C LEU A 117 6.77 -9.83 -13.19
N PHE A 118 7.54 -9.52 -14.24
CA PHE A 118 7.20 -8.50 -15.22
C PHE A 118 6.85 -9.10 -16.57
N ASP A 119 5.78 -8.59 -17.18
CA ASP A 119 5.22 -9.05 -18.46
C ASP A 119 5.06 -10.57 -18.50
N ASP A 120 4.83 -11.10 -17.30
CA ASP A 120 4.81 -12.50 -16.94
C ASP A 120 6.03 -13.35 -17.39
N ALA A 121 7.12 -12.74 -17.85
CA ALA A 121 8.26 -13.41 -18.45
C ALA A 121 9.59 -13.15 -17.72
N ARG A 122 9.72 -12.02 -17.04
CA ARG A 122 10.95 -11.65 -16.31
C ARG A 122 10.71 -11.79 -14.83
N LEU A 123 11.27 -12.85 -14.25
CA LEU A 123 11.19 -13.13 -12.82
C LEU A 123 12.43 -12.59 -12.10
N ALA A 124 12.20 -11.89 -11.00
CA ALA A 124 13.22 -11.47 -10.06
C ALA A 124 12.82 -11.90 -8.64
N LEU A 125 13.63 -12.74 -8.02
CA LEU A 125 13.45 -13.17 -6.64
C LEU A 125 14.16 -12.20 -5.71
N LEU A 126 13.53 -11.85 -4.59
CA LEU A 126 14.08 -10.90 -3.63
C LEU A 126 14.60 -11.66 -2.41
N ASP A 127 15.85 -11.41 -2.08
CA ASP A 127 16.52 -12.02 -0.94
C ASP A 127 16.61 -11.02 0.21
N PHE A 128 15.87 -11.32 1.28
CA PHE A 128 15.81 -10.50 2.50
C PHE A 128 16.49 -11.26 3.64
N ASP A 129 17.32 -10.55 4.42
CA ASP A 129 17.93 -11.13 5.61
C ASP A 129 16.92 -11.32 6.77
N GLY A 130 17.39 -11.82 7.91
CA GLY A 130 16.55 -12.04 9.10
C GLY A 130 15.88 -10.77 9.63
N ASP A 131 16.53 -9.62 9.45
CA ASP A 131 16.04 -8.31 9.88
C ASP A 131 15.09 -7.68 8.84
N GLY A 132 14.88 -8.34 7.69
CA GLY A 132 13.98 -7.87 6.65
C GLY A 132 14.60 -6.82 5.73
N VAL A 133 15.94 -6.68 5.71
CA VAL A 133 16.66 -5.81 4.77
C VAL A 133 16.88 -6.55 3.46
N LEU A 134 16.56 -5.91 2.33
CA LEU A 134 16.80 -6.46 1.00
C LEU A 134 18.31 -6.52 0.71
N ARG A 135 18.87 -7.72 0.57
CA ARG A 135 20.29 -7.95 0.32
C ARG A 135 20.60 -8.08 -1.16
N ALA A 136 19.76 -8.80 -1.88
CA ALA A 136 19.97 -9.07 -3.28
C ALA A 136 18.66 -9.20 -4.06
N VAL A 137 18.77 -8.94 -5.36
CA VAL A 137 17.74 -9.28 -6.34
C VAL A 137 18.34 -10.27 -7.31
N GLU A 138 17.72 -11.44 -7.42
CA GLU A 138 18.15 -12.57 -8.24
C GLU A 138 17.25 -12.69 -9.48
N PRO A 139 17.71 -12.29 -10.67
CA PRO A 139 17.00 -12.57 -11.92
C PRO A 139 16.99 -14.08 -12.19
N VAL A 140 15.84 -14.61 -12.55
CA VAL A 140 15.69 -16.03 -12.92
C VAL A 140 15.52 -16.14 -14.43
N THR A 141 16.37 -16.94 -15.06
CA THR A 141 16.36 -17.18 -16.51
C THR A 141 15.80 -18.54 -16.91
N ASP A 142 15.63 -19.46 -15.95
CA ASP A 142 15.05 -20.78 -16.20
C ASP A 142 13.54 -20.64 -16.55
N PRO A 143 13.13 -20.97 -17.80
CA PRO A 143 11.74 -20.84 -18.21
C PRO A 143 10.77 -21.69 -17.39
N ALA A 144 11.19 -22.85 -16.88
CA ALA A 144 10.34 -23.71 -16.06
C ALA A 144 10.03 -23.07 -14.70
N LEU A 145 11.04 -22.44 -14.08
CA LEU A 145 10.84 -21.69 -12.83
C LEU A 145 9.95 -20.45 -13.03
N VAL A 146 10.14 -19.72 -14.14
CA VAL A 146 9.28 -18.58 -14.49
C VAL A 146 7.83 -19.03 -14.67
N ALA A 147 7.59 -20.11 -15.42
CA ALA A 147 6.25 -20.66 -15.64
C ALA A 147 5.60 -21.15 -14.34
N SER A 148 6.36 -21.83 -13.49
CA SER A 148 5.89 -22.28 -12.17
C SER A 148 5.52 -21.10 -11.27
N GLN A 149 6.35 -20.06 -11.20
CA GLN A 149 6.08 -18.88 -10.38
C GLN A 149 4.88 -18.09 -10.91
N ARG A 150 4.74 -17.95 -12.24
CA ARG A 150 3.56 -17.34 -12.86
C ARG A 150 2.28 -18.06 -12.44
N ALA A 151 2.24 -19.39 -12.54
CA ALA A 151 1.07 -20.18 -12.14
C ALA A 151 0.73 -20.00 -10.65
N ALA A 152 1.75 -19.97 -9.78
CA ALA A 152 1.57 -19.70 -8.37
C ALA A 152 1.04 -18.28 -8.10
N ASN A 153 1.56 -17.26 -8.81
CA ASN A 153 1.10 -15.88 -8.70
C ASN A 153 -0.36 -15.73 -9.14
N GLU A 154 -0.77 -16.37 -10.24
CA GLU A 154 -2.16 -16.37 -10.68
C GLU A 154 -3.09 -17.03 -9.66
N LEU A 155 -2.68 -18.16 -9.07
CA LEU A 155 -3.45 -18.82 -8.03
C LEU A 155 -3.58 -17.93 -6.78
N ALA A 156 -2.47 -17.36 -6.32
CA ALA A 156 -2.45 -16.42 -5.21
C ALA A 156 -3.36 -15.22 -5.49
N TRP A 157 -3.32 -14.66 -6.71
CA TRP A 157 -4.17 -13.54 -7.12
C TRP A 157 -5.65 -13.86 -7.03
N ARG A 158 -6.07 -15.00 -7.57
CA ARG A 158 -7.48 -15.44 -7.59
C ARG A 158 -8.02 -15.64 -6.18
N GLU A 159 -7.19 -16.17 -5.28
CA GLU A 159 -7.58 -16.56 -3.92
C GLU A 159 -7.42 -15.41 -2.90
N ALA A 160 -6.65 -14.38 -3.24
CA ALA A 160 -6.45 -13.22 -2.40
C ALA A 160 -7.66 -12.26 -2.44
N VAL A 161 -7.90 -11.58 -1.32
CA VAL A 161 -9.00 -10.64 -1.13
C VAL A 161 -8.53 -9.21 -1.45
N PRO A 162 -9.28 -8.41 -2.22
CA PRO A 162 -8.95 -6.99 -2.44
C PRO A 162 -8.72 -6.22 -1.14
N ALA A 163 -7.71 -5.35 -1.11
CA ALA A 163 -7.26 -4.65 0.10
C ALA A 163 -8.40 -3.96 0.86
N GLU A 164 -9.31 -3.30 0.15
CA GLU A 164 -10.45 -2.61 0.77
C GLU A 164 -11.43 -3.59 1.45
N ALA A 165 -11.72 -4.71 0.79
CA ALA A 165 -12.58 -5.75 1.36
C ALA A 165 -11.90 -6.46 2.53
N PHE A 166 -10.59 -6.69 2.45
CA PHE A 166 -9.81 -7.27 3.53
C PHE A 166 -9.78 -6.34 4.75
N ALA A 167 -9.53 -5.04 4.55
CA ALA A 167 -9.55 -4.02 5.60
C ALA A 167 -10.87 -3.98 6.36
N ARG A 168 -12.02 -4.00 5.66
CA ARG A 168 -13.35 -4.07 6.30
C ARG A 168 -13.55 -5.32 7.16
N ALA A 169 -12.91 -6.43 6.82
CA ALA A 169 -13.07 -7.69 7.53
C ALA A 169 -12.17 -7.80 8.77
N VAL A 170 -11.07 -7.04 8.83
CA VAL A 170 -10.01 -7.24 9.85
C VAL A 170 -9.67 -6.01 10.68
N LEU A 171 -9.97 -4.80 10.21
CA LEU A 171 -9.78 -3.58 10.97
C LEU A 171 -11.11 -3.15 11.63
N PRO A 172 -11.08 -2.65 12.88
CA PRO A 172 -12.23 -1.95 13.42
C PRO A 172 -12.58 -0.74 12.52
N PRO A 173 -13.85 -0.31 12.45
CA PRO A 173 -14.22 0.87 11.68
C PRO A 173 -13.36 2.06 12.11
N ALA A 174 -12.90 2.85 11.14
CA ALA A 174 -12.15 4.07 11.44
C ALA A 174 -12.97 4.96 12.40
N PRO A 175 -12.35 5.60 13.40
CA PRO A 175 -13.06 6.58 14.21
C PRO A 175 -13.63 7.64 13.27
N SER A 176 -14.94 7.89 13.37
CA SER A 176 -15.61 8.94 12.63
C SER A 176 -14.89 10.27 12.88
N ALA A 177 -14.61 11.01 11.80
CA ALA A 177 -14.03 12.34 11.90
C ALA A 177 -14.85 13.18 12.90
N PRO A 178 -14.21 14.06 13.71
CA PRO A 178 -14.94 14.93 14.60
C PRO A 178 -15.96 15.72 13.77
N VAL A 179 -17.24 15.63 14.15
CA VAL A 179 -18.26 16.54 13.63
C VAL A 179 -17.79 17.93 13.98
N GLU A 180 -17.43 18.75 12.98
CA GLU A 180 -17.14 20.16 13.22
C GLU A 180 -18.38 20.78 13.87
N ALA A 181 -18.27 21.09 15.18
CA ALA A 181 -19.28 21.84 15.89
C ALA A 181 -19.46 23.16 15.15
N GLY A 182 -20.65 23.32 14.54
CA GLY A 182 -20.98 24.45 13.68
C GLY A 182 -20.60 25.77 14.33
N ARG A 183 -19.81 26.57 13.61
CA ARG A 183 -19.52 27.96 13.97
C ARG A 183 -20.85 28.69 14.22
N ALA A 184 -21.07 29.09 15.46
CA ALA A 184 -22.15 29.99 15.83
C ALA A 184 -22.06 31.26 14.96
N ARG A 185 -23.15 31.55 14.22
CA ARG A 185 -23.33 32.85 13.56
C ARG A 185 -23.39 33.92 14.64
N ALA A 186 -22.34 34.72 14.77
CA ALA A 186 -22.43 35.99 15.46
C ALA A 186 -23.40 36.89 14.69
N GLY A 187 -24.56 37.15 15.30
CA GLY A 187 -25.56 38.06 14.78
C GLY A 187 -25.01 39.48 14.66
N ARG A 188 -25.36 40.15 13.56
CA ARG A 188 -25.16 41.58 13.36
C ARG A 188 -25.84 42.35 14.49
N VAL A 189 -25.10 43.19 15.21
CA VAL A 189 -25.67 44.33 15.93
C VAL A 189 -25.66 45.52 14.97
N SER A 190 -26.82 45.82 14.41
CA SER A 190 -27.11 47.09 13.75
C SER A 190 -27.89 47.94 14.75
N GLY A 191 -27.19 48.80 15.48
CA GLY A 191 -27.81 49.82 16.33
C GLY A 191 -27.55 51.18 15.71
N GLY A 192 -28.46 51.63 14.85
CA GLY A 192 -28.46 52.96 14.27
C GLY A 192 -28.68 54.04 15.33
N GLY A 193 -27.98 55.16 15.17
CA GLY A 193 -28.19 56.36 15.95
C GLY A 193 -29.46 57.11 15.54
N GLY A 194 -29.87 58.03 16.41
CA GLY A 194 -30.83 59.08 16.11
C GLY A 194 -31.96 59.19 17.12
N SER A 195 -31.84 60.08 18.10
CA SER A 195 -32.56 61.36 18.08
C SER A 195 -32.51 62.03 19.46
N SER A 196 -31.86 63.19 19.48
CA SER A 196 -31.98 64.21 20.51
C SER A 196 -33.33 64.92 20.37
N GLY A 197 -34.13 64.95 21.43
CA GLY A 197 -35.35 65.74 21.49
C GLY A 197 -35.96 65.75 22.90
N GLY A 198 -35.68 66.79 23.66
CA GLY A 198 -36.29 67.11 24.95
C GLY A 198 -36.05 68.59 25.29
N PRO A 199 -37.01 69.29 25.92
CA PRO A 199 -37.33 70.68 25.63
C PRO A 199 -36.54 71.69 26.48
N GLY A 200 -36.40 72.91 25.94
CA GLY A 200 -35.83 74.08 26.62
C GLY A 200 -35.47 75.17 25.63
#